data_AF-A0A8C5TPD6-F1
#
_entry.id   AF-A0A8C5TPD6-F1
#
_cell.length_a   1.000
_cell.length_b   1.000
_cell.length_c   1.000
_cell.angle_alpha   90.00
_cell.angle_beta   90.00
_cell.angle_gamma   90.00
#
_symmetry.space_group_name_H-M   'P 1'
#
loop_
_entity.id
_entity.type
_entity.pdbx_description
1 polymer ?
#
loop_
_entity_poly.entity_id
_entity_poly.type
_entity_poly.pdbx_seq_one_letter_code
_entity_poly.pdbx_strand_id
1 'polypeptide(L)'
;MIMKYVFRLSPYSYYEHMVLYTYEKDPVLYMYQLLDDYKEGDLRIMPDSNDSPPAEREPGEVVDSLVGKQVEYAKEDGSKRTGMVIHQVEAKPSVYFIKFDDDFHIYVYDLVKTS
;
A
#
# COMPACT_ATOMS: atom_id res chain seq x y z
N MET A 1 12.06 12.94 -1.40
CA MET A 1 11.20 11.98 -2.16
C MET A 1 9.79 12.08 -1.59
N ILE A 2 8.73 11.76 -2.35
CA ILE A 2 7.34 11.84 -1.87
C ILE A 2 6.88 10.43 -1.51
N MET A 3 6.58 10.21 -0.24
CA MET A 3 5.92 8.99 0.23
C MET A 3 4.46 9.04 -0.21
N LYS A 4 3.99 7.98 -0.88
CA LYS A 4 2.62 7.89 -1.40
C LYS A 4 1.65 7.27 -0.40
N TYR A 5 2.10 6.25 0.33
CA TYR A 5 1.30 5.65 1.39
C TYR A 5 2.16 5.43 2.62
N VAL A 6 1.57 5.65 3.79
CA VAL A 6 2.13 5.32 5.10
C VAL A 6 1.08 4.52 5.87
N PHE A 7 1.45 3.34 6.33
CA PHE A 7 0.58 2.39 7.03
C PHE A 7 1.15 2.13 8.41
N ARG A 8 0.29 2.21 9.42
CA ARG A 8 0.64 1.81 10.79
C ARG A 8 0.55 0.29 10.90
N LEU A 9 1.56 -0.34 11.51
CA LEU A 9 1.42 -1.74 11.94
C LEU A 9 0.37 -1.85 13.05
N SER A 10 -0.23 -3.03 13.19
CA SER A 10 -1.14 -3.31 14.30
C SER A 10 -0.53 -2.86 15.62
N PRO A 11 -1.28 -2.18 16.51
CA PRO A 11 -0.77 -1.74 17.82
C PRO A 11 -0.36 -2.92 18.71
N TYR A 12 -0.70 -4.15 18.36
CA TYR A 12 -0.28 -5.37 19.06
C TYR A 12 0.99 -6.01 18.47
N SER A 13 1.64 -5.35 17.51
CA SER A 13 2.92 -5.80 16.96
C SER A 13 4.07 -5.46 17.91
N TYR A 14 5.09 -6.32 17.98
CA TYR A 14 6.36 -6.03 18.67
C TYR A 14 7.08 -4.77 18.16
N TYR A 15 6.65 -4.24 17.01
CA TYR A 15 7.24 -3.09 16.33
C TYR A 15 6.32 -1.86 16.40
N GLU A 16 5.83 -1.48 17.60
CA GLU A 16 4.84 -0.41 17.80
C GLU A 16 5.21 0.95 17.18
N HIS A 17 6.51 1.22 16.96
CA HIS A 17 7.04 2.47 16.40
C HIS A 17 7.40 2.38 14.91
N MET A 18 7.34 1.20 14.30
CA MET A 18 7.63 1.03 12.88
C MET A 18 6.37 1.33 12.06
N VAL A 19 6.57 2.05 10.97
CA VAL A 19 5.55 2.27 9.95
C VAL A 19 6.00 1.64 8.64
N LEU A 20 5.04 1.10 7.91
CA LEU A 20 5.25 0.67 6.54
C LEU A 20 4.98 1.84 5.61
N TYR A 21 5.75 2.01 4.55
CA TYR A 21 5.51 3.08 3.59
C TYR A 21 5.99 2.71 2.20
N THR A 22 5.59 3.48 1.20
CA THR A 22 6.05 3.36 -0.18
C THR A 22 6.16 4.73 -0.82
N TYR A 23 6.97 4.85 -1.87
CA TYR A 23 7.15 6.09 -2.60
C TYR A 23 6.27 6.15 -3.84
N GLU A 24 5.98 7.36 -4.31
CA GLU A 24 5.18 7.55 -5.53
C GLU A 24 5.84 6.94 -6.78
N LYS A 25 7.17 7.07 -6.87
CA LYS A 25 7.97 6.61 -8.01
C LYS A 25 8.60 5.23 -7.79
N ASP A 26 8.43 4.66 -6.62
CA ASP A 26 8.97 3.34 -6.26
C ASP A 26 7.96 2.61 -5.37
N PRO A 27 7.13 1.72 -5.96
CA PRO A 27 6.03 1.06 -5.27
C PRO A 27 6.47 -0.05 -4.31
N VAL A 28 7.77 -0.20 -4.04
CA VAL A 28 8.27 -1.14 -3.02
C VAL A 28 7.80 -0.72 -1.62
N LEU A 29 7.45 -1.72 -0.81
CA LEU A 29 7.08 -1.55 0.60
C LEU A 29 8.32 -1.52 1.49
N TYR A 30 8.49 -0.43 2.21
CA TYR A 30 9.56 -0.20 3.18
C TYR A 30 9.02 -0.20 4.60
N MET A 31 9.89 -0.41 5.58
CA MET A 31 9.58 -0.32 7.00
C MET A 31 10.61 0.59 7.69
N TYR A 32 10.16 1.62 8.40
CA TYR A 32 11.06 2.56 9.09
C TYR A 32 10.35 3.27 10.26
N GLN A 33 11.11 3.89 11.15
CA GLN A 33 10.59 4.71 12.25
C GLN A 33 10.50 6.18 11.82
N LEU A 34 9.39 6.58 11.21
CA LEU A 34 9.23 7.96 10.69
C LEU A 34 8.90 9.01 11.77
N LEU A 35 8.69 8.59 13.01
CA LEU A 35 8.24 9.49 14.07
C LEU A 35 9.31 10.52 14.43
N ASP A 36 10.58 10.12 14.44
CA ASP A 36 11.67 11.02 14.82
C ASP A 36 12.00 12.00 13.68
N ASP A 37 12.04 11.54 12.42
CA ASP A 37 12.17 12.43 11.26
C ASP A 37 11.07 13.50 11.22
N TYR A 38 9.84 13.16 11.61
CA TYR A 38 8.74 14.11 11.71
C TYR A 38 8.94 15.14 12.82
N LYS A 39 9.44 14.72 13.99
CA LYS A 39 9.74 15.64 15.11
C LYS A 39 10.91 16.57 14.78
N GLU A 40 11.92 16.06 14.08
CA GLU A 40 13.11 16.81 13.65
C GLU A 40 12.81 17.76 12.48
N GLY A 41 11.69 17.54 11.78
CA GLY A 41 11.22 18.39 10.68
C GLY A 41 11.74 17.97 9.31
N ASP A 42 12.46 16.85 9.23
CA ASP A 42 12.94 16.23 8.00
C ASP A 42 11.80 15.58 7.21
N LEU A 43 10.73 15.17 7.91
CA LEU A 43 9.49 14.70 7.32
C LEU A 43 8.35 15.68 7.55
N ARG A 44 7.59 15.96 6.49
CA ARG A 44 6.38 16.80 6.55
C ARG A 44 5.20 16.10 5.90
N ILE A 45 4.03 16.23 6.52
CA ILE A 45 2.77 15.76 5.94
C ILE A 45 2.33 16.82 4.93
N MET A 46 2.19 16.41 3.66
CA MET A 46 1.58 17.25 2.64
C MET A 46 0.06 17.05 2.67
N PRO A 47 -0.75 18.11 2.53
CA PRO A 47 -2.19 17.95 2.43
C PRO A 47 -2.52 17.13 1.18
N ASP A 48 -3.25 16.03 1.35
CA ASP A 48 -3.71 15.22 0.23
C ASP A 48 -4.80 15.97 -0.55
N SER A 49 -4.72 15.96 -1.87
CA SER A 49 -5.76 16.54 -2.74
C SER A 49 -7.00 15.65 -2.87
N ASN A 50 -7.00 14.46 -2.26
CA ASN A 50 -7.99 13.41 -2.46
C ASN A 50 -8.71 13.06 -1.14
N ASP A 51 -9.07 14.10 -0.39
CA ASP A 51 -9.73 14.10 0.92
C ASP A 51 -11.20 13.62 0.86
N SER A 52 -11.47 12.61 0.05
CA SER A 52 -12.74 11.89 0.14
C SER A 52 -12.63 11.00 1.37
N PRO A 53 -13.55 11.08 2.34
CA PRO A 53 -13.59 10.11 3.42
C PRO A 53 -13.58 8.71 2.82
N PRO A 54 -12.84 7.73 3.40
CA PRO A 54 -12.93 6.36 2.94
C PRO A 54 -14.41 6.01 2.90
N ALA A 55 -14.92 5.61 1.74
CA ALA A 55 -16.34 5.31 1.56
C ALA A 55 -16.74 4.41 2.73
N GLU A 56 -17.62 4.91 3.60
CA GLU A 56 -18.16 4.11 4.69
C GLU A 56 -18.72 2.86 4.04
N ARG A 57 -18.15 1.71 4.37
CA ARG A 57 -18.67 0.44 3.87
C ARG A 57 -20.11 0.36 4.32
N GLU A 58 -21.05 0.29 3.37
CA GLU A 58 -22.43 -0.05 3.68
C GLU A 58 -22.42 -1.36 4.50
N PRO A 59 -23.12 -1.45 5.63
CA PRO A 59 -23.17 -2.67 6.43
C PRO A 59 -23.77 -3.82 5.59
N GLY A 60 -22.92 -4.63 4.98
CA GLY A 60 -23.33 -5.72 4.08
C GLY A 60 -22.63 -5.75 2.72
N GLU A 61 -21.82 -4.76 2.38
CA GLU A 61 -21.03 -4.78 1.14
C GLU A 61 -19.86 -5.77 1.26
N VAL A 62 -20.07 -6.99 0.75
CA VAL A 62 -19.00 -7.95 0.47
C VAL A 62 -18.25 -7.49 -0.77
N VAL A 63 -17.26 -6.62 -0.60
CA VAL A 63 -16.22 -6.45 -1.61
C VAL A 63 -15.39 -7.72 -1.60
N ASP A 64 -15.54 -8.55 -2.64
CA ASP A 64 -14.68 -9.73 -2.84
C ASP A 64 -13.22 -9.32 -2.77
N SER A 65 -12.55 -9.74 -1.69
CA SER A 65 -11.13 -9.47 -1.53
C SER A 65 -10.36 -10.15 -2.66
N LEU A 66 -9.39 -9.43 -3.23
CA LEU A 66 -8.46 -10.00 -4.20
C LEU A 66 -7.35 -10.83 -3.53
N VAL A 67 -7.28 -10.85 -2.19
CA VAL A 67 -6.26 -11.60 -1.45
C VAL A 67 -6.28 -13.07 -1.84
N GLY A 68 -5.10 -13.63 -2.09
CA GLY A 68 -4.89 -15.00 -2.57
C GLY A 68 -5.08 -15.18 -4.08
N LYS A 69 -5.57 -14.17 -4.82
CA LYS A 69 -5.68 -14.26 -6.28
C LYS A 69 -4.32 -14.02 -6.94
N GLN A 70 -4.06 -14.76 -8.02
CA GLN A 70 -2.92 -14.52 -8.91
C GLN A 70 -3.19 -13.29 -9.77
N VAL A 71 -2.15 -12.49 -9.99
CA VAL A 71 -2.19 -11.27 -10.79
C VAL A 71 -1.06 -11.28 -11.82
N GLU A 72 -1.30 -10.63 -12.96
CA GLU A 72 -0.30 -10.36 -13.97
C GLU A 72 -0.12 -8.84 -14.09
N TYR A 73 1.13 -8.40 -14.11
CA TYR A 73 1.48 -7.00 -14.34
C TYR A 73 2.29 -6.89 -15.63
N ALA A 74 1.81 -6.07 -16.56
CA ALA A 74 2.56 -5.69 -17.75
C ALA A 74 3.40 -4.44 -17.45
N LYS A 75 4.72 -4.56 -17.58
CA LYS A 75 5.65 -3.43 -17.50
C LYS A 75 5.56 -2.60 -18.78
N GLU A 76 6.06 -1.37 -18.73
CA GLU A 76 6.10 -0.46 -19.88
C GLU A 76 6.91 -1.02 -21.07
N ASP A 77 7.90 -1.86 -20.80
CA ASP A 77 8.71 -2.56 -21.82
C ASP A 77 7.98 -3.74 -22.48
N GLY A 78 6.73 -4.00 -22.10
CA GLY A 78 5.90 -5.10 -22.60
C GLY A 78 6.17 -6.45 -21.93
N SER A 79 7.17 -6.54 -21.04
CA SER A 79 7.39 -7.74 -20.24
C SER A 79 6.27 -7.92 -19.21
N LYS A 80 5.94 -9.17 -18.91
CA LYS A 80 4.90 -9.53 -17.95
C LYS A 80 5.53 -10.20 -16.73
N ARG A 81 4.99 -9.91 -15.56
CA ARG A 81 5.33 -10.60 -14.31
C ARG A 81 4.08 -11.11 -13.63
N THR A 82 4.17 -12.30 -13.05
CA THR A 82 3.10 -12.91 -12.27
C THR A 82 3.38 -12.76 -10.78
N GLY A 83 2.32 -12.68 -10.00
CA GLY A 83 2.40 -12.58 -8.54
C GLY A 83 1.08 -12.90 -7.87
N MET A 84 1.06 -12.71 -6.56
CA MET A 84 -0.10 -12.95 -5.71
C MET A 84 -0.41 -11.72 -4.87
N VAL A 85 -1.71 -11.43 -4.72
CA VAL A 85 -2.19 -10.44 -3.76
C VAL A 85 -2.11 -11.06 -2.35
N ILE A 86 -1.30 -10.47 -1.47
CA ILE A 86 -1.03 -11.02 -0.14
C ILE A 86 -1.70 -10.25 1.00
N HIS A 87 -2.11 -9.00 0.75
CA HIS A 87 -2.79 -8.18 1.76
C HIS A 87 -3.63 -7.08 1.10
N GLN A 88 -4.71 -6.68 1.76
CA GLN A 88 -5.54 -5.54 1.39
C GLN A 88 -5.46 -4.50 2.51
N VAL A 89 -5.23 -3.25 2.15
CA VAL A 89 -5.12 -2.17 3.15
C VAL A 89 -6.51 -1.81 3.69
N GLU A 90 -6.67 -1.88 5.01
CA GLU A 90 -7.96 -1.62 5.66
C GLU A 90 -8.46 -0.18 5.48
N ALA A 91 -7.56 0.80 5.64
CA ALA A 91 -7.88 2.22 5.52
C ALA A 91 -8.15 2.67 4.07
N LYS A 92 -7.67 1.91 3.08
CA LYS A 92 -7.90 2.18 1.66
C LYS A 92 -8.04 0.86 0.88
N PRO A 93 -9.25 0.29 0.79
CA PRO A 93 -9.47 -1.06 0.25
C PRO A 93 -9.11 -1.26 -1.22
N SER A 94 -8.92 -0.19 -2.00
CA SER A 94 -8.40 -0.26 -3.37
C SER A 94 -6.89 -0.54 -3.42
N VAL A 95 -6.18 -0.38 -2.30
CA VAL A 95 -4.73 -0.60 -2.21
C VAL A 95 -4.42 -1.99 -1.70
N TYR A 96 -3.51 -2.67 -2.41
CA TYR A 96 -3.13 -4.04 -2.15
C TYR A 96 -1.60 -4.21 -2.10
N PHE A 97 -1.16 -5.17 -1.29
CA PHE A 97 0.21 -5.66 -1.31
C PHE A 97 0.30 -6.86 -2.24
N ILE A 98 1.28 -6.82 -3.15
CA ILE A 98 1.51 -7.83 -4.17
C ILE A 98 2.92 -8.37 -4.00
N LYS A 99 3.05 -9.70 -3.93
CA LYS A 99 4.33 -10.41 -3.99
C LYS A 99 4.44 -11.07 -5.35
N PHE A 100 5.40 -10.62 -6.15
CA PHE A 100 5.69 -11.24 -7.43
C PHE A 100 6.64 -12.43 -7.29
N ASP A 101 6.59 -13.33 -8.25
CA ASP A 101 7.31 -14.61 -8.20
C ASP A 101 8.82 -14.44 -8.47
N ASP A 102 9.19 -13.42 -9.24
CA ASP A 102 10.54 -13.14 -9.74
C ASP A 102 11.40 -12.24 -8.83
N ASP A 103 10.84 -11.77 -7.72
CA ASP A 103 11.47 -10.76 -6.86
C ASP A 103 11.16 -11.00 -5.38
N PHE A 104 12.05 -10.62 -4.47
CA PHE A 104 11.85 -10.74 -3.03
C PHE A 104 11.09 -9.57 -2.41
N HIS A 105 10.96 -8.44 -3.09
CA HIS A 105 10.23 -7.27 -2.59
C HIS A 105 8.71 -7.47 -2.57
N ILE A 106 8.05 -6.72 -1.67
CA ILE A 106 6.58 -6.55 -1.65
C ILE A 106 6.26 -5.21 -2.29
N TYR A 107 5.24 -5.18 -3.13
CA TYR A 107 4.82 -4.02 -3.90
C TYR A 107 3.45 -3.52 -3.46
N VAL A 108 3.23 -2.22 -3.53
CA VAL A 108 1.98 -1.55 -3.15
C VAL A 108 1.33 -0.96 -4.40
N TYR A 109 0.14 -1.44 -4.75
CA TYR A 109 -0.61 -0.95 -5.90
C TYR A 109 -2.05 -0.59 -5.56
N ASP A 110 -2.53 0.48 -6.19
CA ASP A 110 -3.94 0.87 -6.19
C ASP A 110 -4.62 0.14 -7.36
N LEU A 111 -5.38 -0.90 -7.05
CA LEU A 111 -6.12 -1.73 -8.02
C LEU A 111 -7.56 -1.23 -8.12
N VAL A 112 -7.73 -0.05 -8.72
CA VAL A 112 -9.05 0.45 -9.11
C VAL A 112 -9.61 -0.40 -10.23
N LYS A 113 -10.83 -0.91 -10.07
CA LYS A 113 -11.56 -1.58 -11.15
C LYS A 113 -11.84 -0.55 -12.24
N THR A 114 -11.21 -0.68 -13.40
CA THR A 114 -11.69 0.00 -14.61
C THR A 114 -12.96 -0.70 -15.07
N SER A 115 -14.09 0.02 -14.96
CA SER A 115 -15.39 -0.38 -15.51
C SER A 115 -15.41 -0.33 -17.03
#